data_AF-A0AAE9F4U1-F1
#
_entry.id   AF-A0AAE9F4U1-F1
#
_cell.length_a   1.000
_cell.length_b   1.000
_cell.length_c   1.000
_cell.angle_alpha   90.00
_cell.angle_beta   90.00
_cell.angle_gamma   90.00
#
_symmetry.space_group_name_H-M   'P 1'
#
loop_
_entity.id
_entity.type
_entity.pdbx_description
1 polymer ?
#
loop_
_entity_poly.entity_id
_entity_poly.type
_entity_poly.pdbx_seq_one_letter_code
_entity_poly.pdbx_strand_id
1 'polypeptide(L)'
;MFEDKELHQTLKKKKFDVVLSETFDFCGLYLADYLEMPAIIAVFTRSKLSAITDALGEPSFLHYYPSPSSHFGPKQSLYDRVNNLCVEEKLITENIPENVHLKSWFPQPSLLADKRVKLFITHSRLGSTMELAYAAKPGIVTPLFADQPSNAQMLARHGSVEVYSKHDIPNWEKQSDLLRKMLLDDKYQTAATRLAEILNHQPINQKELVVKHAENAARFGKMPSLTPFAKDMGFVEFYNIDIQGCNLTGWPA
;
A
#
# COMPACT_ATOMS: atom_id res chain seq x y z
N MET A 1 0.77 -17.79 3.52
CA MET A 1 1.61 -18.80 2.87
C MET A 1 2.22 -19.86 3.76
N PHE A 2 2.59 -19.48 4.99
CA PHE A 2 3.50 -20.14 5.92
C PHE A 2 3.42 -21.65 6.16
N GLU A 3 2.33 -22.35 5.88
CA GLU A 3 2.33 -23.81 5.99
C GLU A 3 2.26 -24.54 4.61
N ASP A 4 2.36 -23.82 3.47
CA ASP A 4 2.26 -24.37 2.10
C ASP A 4 3.61 -24.86 1.64
N LYS A 5 3.97 -26.05 2.10
CA LYS A 5 5.26 -26.66 1.77
C LYS A 5 5.45 -26.81 0.26
N GLU A 6 4.37 -26.98 -0.50
CA GLU A 6 4.42 -27.21 -1.93
C GLU A 6 4.63 -25.89 -2.71
N LEU A 7 4.01 -24.79 -2.26
CA LEU A 7 4.34 -23.43 -2.71
C LEU A 7 5.78 -23.11 -2.43
N HIS A 8 6.20 -23.34 -1.20
CA HIS A 8 7.53 -22.97 -0.79
C HIS A 8 8.58 -23.68 -1.63
N GLN A 9 8.39 -24.96 -1.95
CA GLN A 9 9.26 -25.67 -2.88
C GLN A 9 9.22 -25.12 -4.30
N THR A 10 8.06 -24.69 -4.79
CA THR A 10 7.93 -24.11 -6.14
C THR A 10 8.60 -22.74 -6.23
N LEU A 11 8.45 -21.90 -5.20
CA LEU A 11 9.11 -20.59 -5.11
C LEU A 11 10.63 -20.74 -4.96
N LYS A 12 11.09 -21.68 -4.11
CA LYS A 12 12.52 -22.02 -3.98
C LYS A 12 13.09 -22.52 -5.30
N LYS A 13 12.36 -23.36 -6.06
CA LYS A 13 12.80 -23.84 -7.39
C LYS A 13 12.95 -22.72 -8.42
N LYS A 14 12.13 -21.67 -8.33
CA LYS A 14 12.17 -20.54 -9.27
C LYS A 14 13.35 -19.59 -9.03
N LYS A 15 14.10 -19.75 -7.93
CA LYS A 15 15.33 -18.99 -7.60
C LYS A 15 15.14 -17.48 -7.75
N PHE A 16 14.15 -16.93 -7.05
CA PHE A 16 13.94 -15.49 -7.03
C PHE A 16 15.05 -14.81 -6.23
N ASP A 17 15.61 -13.74 -6.78
CA ASP A 17 16.69 -12.98 -6.13
C ASP A 17 16.17 -11.92 -5.13
N VAL A 18 14.90 -11.50 -5.26
CA VAL A 18 14.33 -10.35 -4.56
C VAL A 18 12.84 -10.58 -4.24
N VAL A 19 12.41 -10.21 -3.03
CA VAL A 19 10.99 -10.08 -2.64
C VAL A 19 10.69 -8.63 -2.24
N LEU A 20 9.61 -8.04 -2.77
CA LEU A 20 9.11 -6.72 -2.35
C LEU A 20 7.88 -6.91 -1.46
N SER A 21 7.94 -6.42 -0.22
CA SER A 21 6.85 -6.51 0.74
C SER A 21 6.50 -5.14 1.30
N GLU A 22 5.23 -4.81 1.29
CA GLU A 22 4.71 -3.68 2.04
C GLU A 22 4.73 -3.98 3.54
N THR A 23 5.20 -3.03 4.35
CA THR A 23 5.49 -3.20 5.79
C THR A 23 4.42 -2.62 6.70
N PHE A 24 3.19 -2.48 6.20
CA PHE A 24 2.04 -2.29 7.07
C PHE A 24 1.70 -3.57 7.85
N ASP A 25 1.93 -4.74 7.26
CA ASP A 25 1.92 -6.03 7.95
C ASP A 25 3.31 -6.70 7.87
N PHE A 26 3.66 -7.50 8.87
CA PHE A 26 4.95 -8.18 8.94
C PHE A 26 5.00 -9.47 8.09
N CYS A 27 3.89 -9.80 7.43
CA CYS A 27 3.67 -11.12 6.85
C CYS A 27 4.55 -11.32 5.61
N GLY A 28 4.69 -10.34 4.72
CA GLY A 28 5.55 -10.55 3.55
C GLY A 28 7.05 -10.61 3.88
N LEU A 29 7.48 -10.04 5.01
CA LEU A 29 8.85 -10.19 5.51
C LEU A 29 9.09 -11.61 6.03
N TYR A 30 8.16 -12.14 6.83
CA TYR A 30 8.27 -13.51 7.37
C TYR A 30 8.30 -14.57 6.26
N LEU A 31 7.61 -14.33 5.13
CA LEU A 31 7.59 -15.27 4.00
C LEU A 31 8.93 -15.37 3.30
N ALA A 32 9.51 -14.21 3.04
CA ALA A 32 10.76 -14.14 2.33
C ALA A 32 11.90 -14.75 3.16
N ASP A 33 11.81 -14.66 4.48
CA ASP A 33 12.65 -15.40 5.42
C ASP A 33 12.46 -16.92 5.30
N TYR A 34 11.24 -17.42 5.47
CA TYR A 34 10.93 -18.85 5.37
C TYR A 34 11.42 -19.48 4.05
N LEU A 35 11.38 -18.70 2.96
CA LEU A 35 11.82 -19.11 1.63
C LEU A 35 13.33 -18.98 1.40
N GLU A 36 14.11 -18.48 2.37
CA GLU A 36 15.56 -18.22 2.27
C GLU A 36 15.89 -17.35 1.04
N MET A 37 15.07 -16.32 0.80
CA MET A 37 15.24 -15.45 -0.37
C MET A 37 16.45 -14.52 -0.19
N PRO A 38 17.27 -14.27 -1.23
CA PRO A 38 18.53 -13.54 -1.08
C PRO A 38 18.40 -12.05 -0.74
N ALA A 39 17.29 -11.41 -1.12
CA ALA A 39 17.06 -9.99 -0.82
C ALA A 39 15.57 -9.69 -0.62
N ILE A 40 15.28 -8.79 0.32
CA ILE A 40 13.92 -8.39 0.71
C ILE A 40 13.86 -6.87 0.74
N ILE A 41 12.83 -6.28 0.14
CA ILE A 41 12.64 -4.83 0.02
C ILE A 41 11.33 -4.42 0.68
N ALA A 42 11.43 -3.61 1.74
CA ALA A 42 10.29 -3.05 2.48
C ALA A 42 9.73 -1.78 1.82
N VAL A 43 8.41 -1.66 1.68
CA VAL A 43 7.71 -0.53 1.03
C VAL A 43 6.72 0.16 1.98
N PHE A 44 6.77 1.50 2.09
CA PHE A 44 5.90 2.31 2.95
C PHE A 44 5.14 3.38 2.17
N THR A 45 3.86 3.59 2.50
CA THR A 45 3.04 4.62 1.83
C THR A 45 2.35 5.60 2.81
N ARG A 46 2.81 5.72 4.07
CA ARG A 46 2.40 6.76 5.05
C ARG A 46 3.56 7.24 5.94
N SER A 47 3.30 8.29 6.74
CA SER A 47 4.20 8.78 7.81
C SER A 47 4.73 7.60 8.62
N LYS A 48 6.05 7.55 8.78
CA LYS A 48 6.82 6.42 9.31
C LYS A 48 6.21 5.91 10.63
N LEU A 49 6.00 4.60 10.73
CA LEU A 49 5.67 3.97 12.01
C LEU A 49 6.90 4.09 12.91
N SER A 50 6.77 4.44 14.21
CA SER A 50 7.97 4.57 15.07
C SER A 50 8.74 3.26 15.14
N ALA A 51 8.00 2.15 15.29
CA ALA A 51 8.47 0.78 15.48
C ALA A 51 9.35 0.17 14.36
N ILE A 52 9.76 0.95 13.36
CA ILE A 52 10.67 0.56 12.27
C ILE A 52 11.83 1.55 12.11
N THR A 53 11.80 2.71 12.79
CA THR A 53 12.78 3.78 12.59
C THR A 53 14.17 3.39 13.07
N ASP A 54 14.27 2.70 14.21
CA ASP A 54 15.54 2.11 14.70
C ASP A 54 16.03 0.98 13.77
N ALA A 55 15.12 0.12 13.30
CA ALA A 55 15.43 -0.94 12.34
C ALA A 55 16.03 -0.39 11.02
N LEU A 56 15.59 0.81 10.63
CA LEU A 56 15.96 1.48 9.38
C LEU A 56 17.16 2.42 9.54
N GLY A 57 17.77 2.52 10.74
CA GLY A 57 18.94 3.37 11.02
C GLY A 57 18.63 4.87 11.07
N GLU A 58 17.39 5.25 11.35
CA GLU A 58 16.95 6.65 11.48
C GLU A 58 16.78 7.06 12.96
N PRO A 59 16.99 8.35 13.31
CA PRO A 59 16.81 8.80 14.68
C PRO A 59 15.34 8.65 15.14
N SER A 60 15.16 7.88 16.21
CA SER A 60 13.86 7.61 16.82
C SER A 60 13.12 8.88 17.29
N PHE A 61 11.83 8.98 16.94
CA PHE A 61 10.92 10.05 17.36
C PHE A 61 10.30 9.83 18.75
N LEU A 62 10.75 8.82 19.50
CA LEU A 62 10.23 8.43 20.83
C LEU A 62 10.34 9.53 21.90
N HIS A 63 11.15 10.56 21.65
CA HIS A 63 11.29 11.73 22.51
C HIS A 63 10.07 12.67 22.46
N TYR A 64 9.17 12.53 21.49
CA TYR A 64 7.95 13.33 21.35
C TYR A 64 6.68 12.49 21.03
N TYR A 65 6.81 11.34 20.36
CA TYR A 65 5.66 10.49 19.99
C TYR A 65 5.63 9.19 20.81
N PRO A 66 4.52 8.89 21.54
CA PRO A 66 4.42 7.67 22.33
C PRO A 66 4.29 6.40 21.49
N SER A 67 4.90 5.30 21.95
CA SER A 67 4.72 3.97 21.35
C SER A 67 3.30 3.42 21.63
N PRO A 68 2.65 2.73 20.66
CA PRO A 68 1.28 2.23 20.78
C PRO A 68 0.99 1.31 21.98
N SER A 69 2.04 0.74 22.60
CA SER A 69 1.95 -0.24 23.69
C SER A 69 2.40 0.31 25.06
N SER A 70 2.63 1.62 25.17
CA SER A 70 3.09 2.27 26.41
C SER A 70 1.95 2.65 27.37
N HIS A 71 2.20 2.63 28.69
CA HIS A 71 1.26 3.12 29.70
C HIS A 71 1.40 4.65 29.86
N PHE A 72 0.29 5.38 29.82
CA PHE A 72 0.30 6.85 29.78
C PHE A 72 0.06 7.49 31.15
N GLY A 73 1.01 8.30 31.61
CA GLY A 73 0.80 9.31 32.65
C GLY A 73 0.44 10.69 32.05
N PRO A 74 -0.14 11.63 32.83
CA PRO A 74 -0.55 12.97 32.35
C PRO A 74 0.62 13.89 31.96
N LYS A 75 1.88 13.50 32.22
CA LYS A 75 3.11 14.17 31.77
C LYS A 75 4.10 13.09 31.32
N GLN A 76 4.74 13.23 30.16
CA GLN A 76 5.80 12.33 29.71
C GLN A 76 7.02 12.45 30.64
N SER A 77 7.09 11.58 31.64
CA SER A 77 8.23 11.53 32.56
C SER A 77 9.44 10.88 31.89
N LEU A 78 10.62 11.01 32.50
CA LEU A 78 11.82 10.29 32.06
C LEU A 78 11.57 8.76 32.06
N TYR A 79 10.81 8.26 33.03
CA TYR A 79 10.44 6.84 33.14
C TYR A 79 9.57 6.38 31.96
N ASP A 80 8.62 7.20 31.52
CA ASP A 80 7.75 6.88 30.39
C ASP A 80 8.54 6.83 29.07
N ARG A 81 9.52 7.74 28.91
CA ARG A 81 10.43 7.75 27.74
C ARG A 81 11.39 6.56 27.72
N VAL A 82 11.89 6.14 28.89
CA VAL A 82 12.71 4.93 29.02
C VAL A 82 11.88 3.67 28.75
N ASN A 83 10.64 3.61 29.22
CA ASN A 83 9.73 2.51 28.91
C ASN A 83 9.44 2.41 27.40
N ASN A 84 9.26 3.54 26.71
CA ASN A 84 9.09 3.58 25.26
C ASN A 84 10.30 3.01 24.50
N LEU A 85 11.52 3.35 24.92
CA LEU A 85 12.75 2.84 24.30
C LEU A 85 12.89 1.32 24.51
N CYS A 86 12.70 0.83 25.75
CA CYS A 86 12.86 -0.58 26.08
C CYS A 86 11.82 -1.50 25.40
N VAL A 87 10.60 -1.00 25.15
CA VAL A 87 9.55 -1.77 24.47
C VAL A 87 9.80 -1.86 22.97
N GLU A 88 10.37 -0.82 22.35
CA GLU A 88 10.60 -0.75 20.91
C GLU A 88 11.85 -1.55 20.47
N GLU A 89 12.95 -1.46 21.24
CA GLU A 89 14.21 -2.16 20.96
C GLU A 89 14.07 -3.70 21.05
N LYS A 90 13.19 -4.20 21.93
CA LYS A 90 12.92 -5.64 22.06
C LYS A 90 12.13 -6.25 20.91
N LEU A 91 11.31 -5.47 20.21
CA LEU A 91 10.44 -5.97 19.13
C LEU A 91 11.19 -6.17 17.81
N ILE A 92 12.25 -5.40 17.58
CA ILE A 92 12.94 -5.31 16.28
C ILE A 92 14.21 -6.17 16.26
N THR A 93 14.99 -6.20 17.34
CA THR A 93 16.38 -6.71 17.28
C THR A 93 16.51 -8.20 17.54
N GLU A 94 15.53 -8.85 18.18
CA GLU A 94 15.63 -10.26 18.58
C GLU A 94 15.18 -11.27 17.50
N ASN A 95 14.55 -10.82 16.39
CA ASN A 95 13.86 -11.72 15.44
C ASN A 95 14.08 -11.39 13.96
N ILE A 96 15.10 -10.63 13.56
CA ILE A 96 15.32 -10.29 12.15
C ILE A 96 16.36 -11.23 11.53
N PRO A 97 15.98 -12.05 10.54
CA PRO A 97 16.87 -12.98 9.86
C PRO A 97 17.92 -12.26 9.00
N GLU A 98 19.06 -12.91 8.76
CA GLU A 98 20.23 -12.33 8.07
C GLU A 98 19.92 -11.86 6.63
N ASN A 99 18.85 -12.35 5.99
CA ASN A 99 18.45 -11.99 4.63
C ASN A 99 17.51 -10.77 4.54
N VAL A 100 17.17 -10.15 5.67
CA VAL A 100 16.36 -8.92 5.71
C VAL A 100 17.29 -7.72 5.69
N HIS A 101 17.46 -7.13 4.50
CA HIS A 101 18.22 -5.90 4.34
C HIS A 101 17.33 -4.67 4.59
N LEU A 102 17.40 -4.17 5.82
CA LEU A 102 16.73 -2.92 6.19
C LEU A 102 17.49 -1.74 5.61
N LYS A 103 16.77 -0.91 4.84
CA LYS A 103 17.30 0.34 4.31
C LYS A 103 16.24 1.39 4.43
N SER A 104 16.62 2.56 4.96
CA SER A 104 15.73 3.71 5.14
C SER A 104 15.03 4.17 3.86
N TRP A 105 15.62 3.91 2.69
CA TRP A 105 15.06 4.31 1.41
C TRP A 105 15.48 3.40 0.25
N PHE A 106 14.51 3.11 -0.63
CA PHE A 106 14.72 2.42 -1.90
C PHE A 106 14.10 3.19 -3.07
N PRO A 107 14.73 3.16 -4.26
CA PRO A 107 14.14 3.68 -5.49
C PRO A 107 13.09 2.69 -6.02
N GLN A 108 11.92 2.63 -5.39
CA GLN A 108 10.80 1.74 -5.76
C GLN A 108 10.47 1.74 -7.26
N PRO A 109 10.40 2.91 -7.95
CA PRO A 109 10.17 2.92 -9.40
C PRO A 109 11.25 2.18 -10.19
N SER A 110 12.52 2.30 -9.79
CA SER A 110 13.64 1.63 -10.45
C SER A 110 13.61 0.12 -10.20
N LEU A 111 13.16 -0.31 -9.02
CA LEU A 111 13.01 -1.73 -8.69
C LEU A 111 11.85 -2.35 -9.47
N LEU A 112 10.69 -1.69 -9.51
CA LEU A 112 9.55 -2.14 -10.29
C LEU A 112 9.86 -2.20 -11.80
N ALA A 113 10.73 -1.32 -12.30
CA ALA A 113 11.20 -1.36 -13.68
C ALA A 113 12.15 -2.54 -13.97
N ASP A 114 12.72 -3.20 -12.95
CA ASP A 114 13.62 -4.34 -13.16
C ASP A 114 12.84 -5.56 -13.71
N LYS A 115 13.38 -6.19 -14.75
CA LYS A 115 12.80 -7.39 -15.39
C LYS A 115 12.74 -8.62 -14.46
N ARG A 116 13.54 -8.63 -13.40
CA ARG A 116 13.58 -9.69 -12.37
C ARG A 116 12.38 -9.63 -11.44
N VAL A 117 11.74 -8.47 -11.28
CA VAL A 117 10.50 -8.36 -10.52
C VAL A 117 9.36 -9.01 -11.30
N LYS A 118 8.74 -10.02 -10.71
CA LYS A 118 7.65 -10.80 -11.32
C LYS A 118 6.28 -10.51 -10.70
N LEU A 119 6.25 -10.03 -9.47
CA LEU A 119 5.03 -9.78 -8.73
C LEU A 119 5.29 -8.67 -7.70
N PHE A 120 4.29 -7.81 -7.51
CA PHE A 120 4.33 -6.77 -6.49
C PHE A 120 3.15 -6.92 -5.52
N ILE A 121 3.42 -6.95 -4.22
CA ILE A 121 2.37 -7.03 -3.19
C ILE A 121 2.22 -5.66 -2.56
N THR A 122 1.01 -5.11 -2.56
CA THR A 122 0.75 -3.76 -2.01
C THR A 122 -0.67 -3.64 -1.46
N HIS A 123 -0.89 -2.76 -0.49
CA HIS A 123 -2.19 -2.35 0.02
C HIS A 123 -3.03 -1.50 -0.96
N SER A 124 -2.55 -1.24 -2.18
CA SER A 124 -3.30 -0.53 -3.24
C SER A 124 -3.62 0.93 -2.94
N ARG A 125 -2.68 1.67 -2.35
CA ARG A 125 -2.73 3.13 -2.41
C ARG A 125 -2.48 3.60 -3.85
N LEU A 126 -3.14 4.70 -4.24
CA LEU A 126 -3.15 5.20 -5.62
C LEU A 126 -1.76 5.32 -6.27
N GLY A 127 -0.75 5.81 -5.53
CA GLY A 127 0.63 5.90 -6.04
C GLY A 127 1.20 4.54 -6.44
N SER A 128 1.21 3.59 -5.50
CA SER A 128 1.69 2.22 -5.73
C SER A 128 0.89 1.50 -6.82
N THR A 129 -0.44 1.72 -6.88
CA THR A 129 -1.31 1.20 -7.93
C THR A 129 -0.88 1.71 -9.32
N MET A 130 -0.57 3.00 -9.44
CA MET A 130 -0.12 3.59 -10.71
C MET A 130 1.28 3.12 -11.09
N GLU A 131 2.21 3.10 -10.15
CA GLU A 131 3.56 2.58 -10.39
C GLU A 131 3.55 1.12 -10.88
N LEU A 132 2.72 0.29 -10.24
CA LEU A 132 2.49 -1.10 -10.65
C LEU A 132 1.95 -1.20 -12.08
N ALA A 133 0.96 -0.38 -12.41
CA ALA A 133 0.31 -0.37 -13.71
C ALA A 133 1.26 0.11 -14.83
N TYR A 134 2.05 1.17 -14.61
CA TYR A 134 3.04 1.64 -15.58
C TYR A 134 4.25 0.70 -15.73
N ALA A 135 4.65 0.02 -14.66
CA ALA A 135 5.76 -0.93 -14.68
C ALA A 135 5.42 -2.27 -15.37
N ALA A 136 4.18 -2.44 -15.83
CA ALA A 136 3.70 -3.67 -16.47
C ALA A 136 3.91 -4.91 -15.58
N LYS A 137 3.71 -4.79 -14.27
CA LYS A 137 3.84 -5.93 -13.34
C LYS A 137 2.49 -6.36 -12.82
N PRO A 138 2.26 -7.67 -12.64
CA PRO A 138 1.11 -8.15 -11.90
C PRO A 138 1.31 -7.92 -10.40
N GLY A 139 0.24 -7.99 -9.63
CA GLY A 139 0.33 -7.80 -8.19
C GLY A 139 -0.81 -8.38 -7.36
N ILE A 140 -0.52 -8.62 -6.08
CA ILE A 140 -1.53 -8.95 -5.08
C ILE A 140 -1.84 -7.68 -4.32
N VAL A 141 -3.12 -7.31 -4.27
CA VAL A 141 -3.56 -6.11 -3.56
C VAL A 141 -4.25 -6.46 -2.25
N THR A 142 -3.70 -6.01 -1.12
CA THR A 142 -4.23 -6.28 0.22
C THR A 142 -4.75 -4.99 0.87
N PRO A 143 -5.93 -4.50 0.48
CA PRO A 143 -6.45 -3.23 0.96
C PRO A 143 -6.74 -3.28 2.46
N LEU A 144 -6.37 -2.22 3.16
CA LEU A 144 -6.49 -2.13 4.61
C LEU A 144 -7.66 -1.24 5.01
N PHE A 145 -7.72 -0.01 4.46
CA PHE A 145 -8.78 0.96 4.72
C PHE A 145 -8.74 2.19 3.78
N ALA A 146 -9.66 3.13 3.98
CA ALA A 146 -9.84 4.37 3.20
C ALA A 146 -10.16 4.10 1.72
N ASP A 147 -9.39 4.67 0.80
CA ASP A 147 -9.54 4.59 -0.65
C ASP A 147 -9.00 3.29 -1.24
N GLN A 148 -8.20 2.55 -0.47
CA GLN A 148 -7.51 1.34 -0.91
C GLN A 148 -8.44 0.25 -1.46
N PRO A 149 -9.60 -0.09 -0.84
CA PRO A 149 -10.49 -1.10 -1.39
C PRO A 149 -11.04 -0.71 -2.77
N SER A 150 -11.37 0.57 -2.98
CA SER A 150 -11.86 1.09 -4.26
C SER A 150 -10.78 1.03 -5.34
N ASN A 151 -9.55 1.45 -5.00
CA ASN A 151 -8.40 1.37 -5.91
C ASN A 151 -8.07 -0.09 -6.27
N ALA A 152 -8.13 -1.00 -5.29
CA ALA A 152 -7.86 -2.42 -5.49
C ALA A 152 -8.86 -3.03 -6.48
N GLN A 153 -10.15 -2.75 -6.30
CA GLN A 153 -11.20 -3.21 -7.20
C GLN A 153 -11.07 -2.61 -8.61
N MET A 154 -10.72 -1.32 -8.71
CA MET A 154 -10.44 -0.68 -9.99
C MET A 154 -9.31 -1.39 -10.73
N LEU A 155 -8.19 -1.65 -10.06
CA LEU A 155 -7.05 -2.31 -10.69
C LEU A 155 -7.36 -3.77 -11.05
N ALA A 156 -8.09 -4.50 -10.19
CA ALA A 156 -8.49 -5.88 -10.43
C ALA A 156 -9.37 -6.06 -11.67
N ARG A 157 -10.17 -5.05 -12.05
CA ARG A 157 -10.97 -5.06 -13.29
C ARG A 157 -10.13 -5.19 -14.56
N HIS A 158 -8.86 -4.78 -14.52
CA HIS A 158 -7.95 -4.94 -15.64
C HIS A 158 -7.35 -6.35 -15.73
N GLY A 159 -7.60 -7.22 -14.75
CA GLY A 159 -7.14 -8.61 -14.73
C GLY A 159 -5.65 -8.78 -14.43
N SER A 160 -4.93 -7.70 -14.10
CA SER A 160 -3.51 -7.72 -13.77
C SER A 160 -3.23 -8.02 -12.29
N VAL A 161 -4.23 -7.89 -11.42
CA VAL A 161 -4.10 -8.07 -9.98
C VAL A 161 -5.24 -8.89 -9.38
N GLU A 162 -4.99 -9.42 -8.20
CA GLU A 162 -5.99 -10.11 -7.37
C GLU A 162 -6.11 -9.43 -6.01
N VAL A 163 -7.35 -9.30 -5.53
CA VAL A 163 -7.64 -8.68 -4.23
C VAL A 163 -7.58 -9.74 -3.14
N TYR A 164 -6.65 -9.58 -2.22
CA TYR A 164 -6.51 -10.41 -1.03
C TYR A 164 -7.07 -9.69 0.19
N SER A 165 -8.05 -10.27 0.88
CA SER A 165 -8.67 -9.60 2.02
C SER A 165 -7.70 -9.58 3.20
N LYS A 166 -7.63 -8.45 3.91
CA LYS A 166 -6.90 -8.37 5.19
C LYS A 166 -7.42 -9.37 6.23
N HIS A 167 -8.69 -9.78 6.13
CA HIS A 167 -9.28 -10.78 7.03
C HIS A 167 -8.78 -12.19 6.75
N ASP A 168 -8.24 -12.42 5.54
CA ASP A 168 -7.69 -13.71 5.14
C ASP A 168 -6.21 -13.84 5.47
N ILE A 169 -5.53 -12.80 5.97
CA ILE A 169 -4.09 -12.81 6.31
C ILE A 169 -3.70 -14.03 7.17
N PRO A 170 -4.48 -14.47 8.17
CA PRO A 170 -4.16 -15.68 8.93
C PRO A 170 -4.22 -16.96 8.09
N ASN A 171 -5.02 -16.98 7.02
CA ASN A 171 -5.15 -18.10 6.10
C ASN A 171 -3.98 -18.11 5.12
N TRP A 172 -2.99 -18.91 5.51
CA TRP A 172 -1.77 -19.00 4.77
C TRP A 172 -1.95 -19.76 3.45
N GLU A 173 -2.81 -20.77 3.39
CA GLU A 173 -3.07 -21.62 2.21
C GLU A 173 -3.55 -20.76 1.06
N LYS A 174 -4.55 -19.93 1.34
CA LYS A 174 -5.14 -19.01 0.38
C LYS A 174 -4.12 -18.06 -0.21
N GLN A 175 -3.25 -17.51 0.64
CA GLN A 175 -2.18 -16.61 0.19
C GLN A 175 -1.18 -17.33 -0.71
N SER A 176 -0.90 -18.59 -0.38
CA SER A 176 0.03 -19.41 -1.16
C SER A 176 -0.49 -19.77 -2.53
N ASP A 177 -1.71 -20.27 -2.58
CA ASP A 177 -2.40 -20.58 -3.83
C ASP A 177 -2.48 -19.35 -4.72
N LEU A 178 -2.69 -18.18 -4.12
CA LEU A 178 -2.71 -16.92 -4.85
C LEU A 178 -1.34 -16.56 -5.45
N LEU A 179 -0.26 -16.69 -4.68
CA LEU A 179 1.10 -16.49 -5.20
C LEU A 179 1.44 -17.47 -6.33
N ARG A 180 1.14 -18.75 -6.14
CA ARG A 180 1.25 -19.81 -7.15
C ARG A 180 0.57 -19.37 -8.43
N LYS A 181 -0.72 -19.04 -8.33
CA LYS A 181 -1.59 -18.65 -9.43
C LYS A 181 -1.00 -17.46 -10.18
N MET A 182 -0.61 -16.39 -9.48
CA MET A 182 -0.10 -15.18 -10.12
C MET A 182 1.30 -15.33 -10.74
N LEU A 183 2.13 -16.23 -10.22
CA LEU A 183 3.49 -16.48 -10.75
C LEU A 183 3.54 -17.55 -11.84
N LEU A 184 2.49 -18.35 -12.00
CA LEU A 184 2.42 -19.44 -12.98
C LEU A 184 1.47 -19.15 -14.14
N ASP A 185 0.42 -18.36 -13.91
CA ASP A 185 -0.56 -18.02 -14.93
C ASP A 185 -0.14 -16.74 -15.67
N ASP A 186 0.32 -16.89 -16.90
CA ASP A 186 0.79 -15.78 -17.75
C ASP A 186 -0.31 -14.76 -18.08
N LYS A 187 -1.60 -15.07 -17.82
CA LYS A 187 -2.69 -14.12 -18.06
C LYS A 187 -2.51 -12.81 -17.29
N TYR A 188 -1.98 -12.86 -16.06
CA TYR A 188 -1.81 -11.67 -15.23
C TYR A 188 -0.73 -10.76 -15.80
N GLN A 189 0.39 -11.35 -16.24
CA GLN A 189 1.48 -10.62 -16.88
C GLN A 189 1.02 -10.05 -18.23
N THR A 190 0.24 -10.79 -19.00
CA THR A 190 -0.33 -10.33 -20.27
C THR A 190 -1.28 -9.16 -20.05
N ALA A 191 -2.16 -9.25 -19.05
CA ALA A 191 -3.08 -8.19 -18.65
C ALA A 191 -2.33 -6.94 -18.15
N ALA A 192 -1.29 -7.12 -17.33
CA ALA A 192 -0.46 -6.03 -16.84
C ALA A 192 0.28 -5.30 -17.97
N THR A 193 0.82 -6.06 -18.93
CA THR A 193 1.48 -5.50 -20.12
C THR A 193 0.50 -4.70 -20.96
N ARG A 194 -0.69 -5.26 -21.21
CA ARG A 194 -1.77 -4.56 -21.93
C ARG A 194 -2.19 -3.26 -21.22
N LEU A 195 -2.32 -3.28 -19.90
CA LEU A 195 -2.66 -2.09 -19.13
C LEU A 195 -1.56 -1.02 -19.25
N ALA A 196 -0.30 -1.40 -19.11
CA ALA A 196 0.83 -0.49 -19.29
C ALA A 196 0.86 0.11 -20.71
N GLU A 197 0.61 -0.69 -21.75
CA GLU A 197 0.50 -0.21 -23.12
C GLU A 197 -0.60 0.84 -23.27
N ILE A 198 -1.80 0.60 -22.70
CA ILE A 198 -2.90 1.57 -22.70
C ILE A 198 -2.52 2.87 -22.01
N LEU A 199 -1.83 2.78 -20.86
CA LEU A 199 -1.41 3.96 -20.08
C LEU A 199 -0.30 4.76 -20.77
N ASN A 200 0.63 4.10 -21.46
CA ASN A 200 1.70 4.76 -22.20
C ASN A 200 1.22 5.35 -23.54
N HIS A 201 0.15 4.81 -24.12
CA HIS A 201 -0.44 5.27 -25.39
C HIS A 201 -1.76 6.02 -25.20
N GLN A 202 -1.91 6.76 -24.11
CA GLN A 202 -3.07 7.61 -23.91
C GLN A 202 -3.19 8.61 -25.09
N PRO A 203 -4.41 8.86 -25.63
CA PRO A 203 -4.60 9.73 -26.80
C PRO A 203 -4.08 11.15 -26.63
N ILE A 204 -4.01 11.62 -25.38
CA ILE A 204 -3.46 12.93 -25.03
C ILE A 204 -2.31 12.69 -24.04
N ASN A 205 -1.14 13.23 -24.37
CA ASN A 205 0.01 13.17 -23.47
C ASN A 205 -0.28 13.97 -22.19
N GLN A 206 0.14 13.46 -21.04
CA GLN A 206 -0.01 14.09 -19.72
C GLN A 206 0.49 15.55 -19.71
N LYS A 207 1.62 15.85 -20.36
CA LYS A 207 2.14 17.22 -20.45
C LYS A 207 1.17 18.14 -21.21
N GLU A 208 0.68 17.66 -22.34
CA GLU A 208 -0.25 18.41 -23.19
C GLU A 208 -1.61 18.59 -22.50
N LEU A 209 -2.08 17.57 -21.78
CA LEU A 209 -3.31 17.61 -21.00
C LEU A 209 -3.25 18.74 -19.97
N VAL A 210 -2.15 18.83 -19.20
CA VAL A 210 -1.95 19.89 -18.20
C VAL A 210 -1.93 21.27 -18.86
N VAL A 211 -1.20 21.44 -19.97
CA VAL A 211 -1.13 22.72 -20.69
C VAL A 211 -2.51 23.13 -21.20
N LYS A 212 -3.25 22.22 -21.85
CA LYS A 212 -4.60 22.50 -22.35
C LYS A 212 -5.57 22.88 -21.24
N HIS A 213 -5.53 22.21 -20.09
CA HIS A 213 -6.37 22.57 -18.95
C HIS A 213 -5.98 23.94 -18.35
N ALA A 214 -4.69 24.24 -18.28
CA ALA A 214 -4.20 25.53 -17.79
C ALA A 214 -4.58 26.68 -18.74
N GLU A 215 -4.41 26.51 -20.05
CA GLU A 215 -4.83 27.49 -21.07
C GLU A 215 -6.34 27.72 -21.03
N ASN A 216 -7.13 26.65 -20.91
CA ASN A 216 -8.58 26.74 -20.79
C ASN A 216 -9.00 27.49 -19.52
N ALA A 217 -8.35 27.22 -18.38
CA ALA A 217 -8.58 27.94 -17.13
C ALA A 217 -8.17 29.41 -17.23
N ALA A 218 -7.05 29.74 -17.89
CA ALA A 218 -6.61 31.11 -18.11
C ALA A 218 -7.55 31.88 -19.05
N ARG A 219 -8.08 31.22 -20.08
CA ARG A 219 -8.96 31.83 -21.08
C ARG A 219 -10.33 32.20 -20.53
N PHE A 220 -10.92 31.35 -19.69
CA PHE A 220 -12.30 31.52 -19.22
C PHE A 220 -12.39 31.85 -17.72
N GLY A 221 -11.29 31.78 -16.98
CA GLY A 221 -11.26 32.07 -15.55
C GLY A 221 -12.14 31.11 -14.74
N LYS A 222 -12.88 31.66 -13.77
CA LYS A 222 -13.77 30.88 -12.90
C LYS A 222 -14.96 30.35 -13.71
N MET A 223 -15.07 29.02 -13.83
CA MET A 223 -16.18 28.34 -14.48
C MET A 223 -17.17 27.80 -13.44
N PRO A 224 -18.37 28.38 -13.28
CA PRO A 224 -19.35 27.95 -12.27
C PRO A 224 -19.78 26.48 -12.42
N SER A 225 -19.75 25.96 -13.64
CA SER A 225 -20.06 24.55 -13.95
C SER A 225 -19.02 23.55 -13.46
N LEU A 226 -17.77 23.98 -13.22
CA LEU A 226 -16.68 23.13 -12.71
C LEU A 226 -16.41 23.35 -11.22
N THR A 227 -17.10 24.30 -10.59
CA THR A 227 -17.07 24.46 -9.13
C THR A 227 -18.13 23.57 -8.50
N PRO A 228 -17.76 22.67 -7.56
CA PRO A 228 -18.75 21.90 -6.82
C PRO A 228 -19.72 22.84 -6.10
N PHE A 229 -21.03 22.61 -6.25
CA PHE A 229 -22.08 23.40 -5.59
C PHE A 229 -21.96 23.38 -4.05
N ALA A 230 -21.28 22.36 -3.50
CA ALA A 230 -20.93 22.27 -2.08
C ALA A 230 -20.19 23.51 -1.54
N LYS A 231 -19.54 24.31 -2.39
CA LYS A 231 -18.88 25.56 -1.99
C LYS A 231 -19.88 26.66 -1.61
N ASP A 232 -21.06 26.64 -2.19
CA ASP A 232 -22.10 27.65 -2.00
C ASP A 232 -23.18 27.19 -0.99
N MET A 233 -23.08 25.94 -0.50
CA MET A 233 -23.98 25.37 0.52
C MET A 233 -23.74 25.99 1.89
N GLY A 234 -24.82 26.20 2.65
CA GLY A 234 -24.75 26.59 4.06
C GLY A 234 -24.29 25.44 4.96
N PHE A 235 -23.91 25.75 6.21
CA PHE A 235 -23.46 24.74 7.19
C PHE A 235 -24.44 23.56 7.35
N VAL A 236 -25.75 23.83 7.36
CA VAL A 236 -26.79 22.80 7.54
C VAL A 236 -26.85 21.83 6.37
N GLU A 237 -26.87 22.35 5.14
CA GLU A 237 -26.95 21.57 3.89
C GLU A 237 -25.64 20.80 3.65
N PHE A 238 -24.50 21.43 3.89
CA PHE A 238 -23.18 20.83 3.69
C PHE A 238 -22.98 19.57 4.55
N TYR A 239 -23.49 19.58 5.78
CA TYR A 239 -23.43 18.43 6.71
C TYR A 239 -24.67 17.54 6.66
N ASN A 240 -25.63 17.81 5.77
CA ASN A 240 -26.91 17.09 5.67
C ASN A 240 -27.66 17.00 7.01
N ILE A 241 -27.59 18.05 7.84
CA ILE A 241 -28.22 18.08 9.17
C ILE A 241 -29.75 18.12 9.05
N ASP A 242 -30.25 18.76 7.99
CA ASP A 242 -31.64 18.76 7.55
C ASP A 242 -32.17 17.34 7.27
N ILE A 243 -31.39 16.51 6.58
CA ILE A 243 -31.75 15.11 6.28
C ILE A 243 -31.72 14.25 7.56
N GLN A 244 -30.71 14.46 8.41
CA GLN A 244 -30.60 13.74 9.69
C GLN A 244 -31.73 14.12 10.66
N GLY A 245 -32.16 15.39 10.66
CA GLY A 245 -33.32 15.87 11.41
C GLY A 245 -34.64 15.26 10.92
N CYS A 246 -34.85 15.15 9.61
CA CYS A 246 -36.04 14.51 9.04
C CYS A 246 -36.16 13.01 9.37
N ASN A 247 -35.05 12.27 9.44
CA ASN A 247 -35.05 10.86 9.86
C ASN A 247 -35.43 10.67 11.34
N LEU A 248 -35.24 11.68 12.18
CA LEU A 248 -35.64 11.64 13.60
C LEU A 248 -37.12 11.99 13.82
N THR A 249 -37.77 12.66 12.86
CA THR A 249 -39.19 13.06 12.95
C THR A 249 -40.16 12.13 12.23
N GLY A 250 -39.70 11.04 11.60
CA GLY A 250 -40.56 9.95 11.12
C GLY A 250 -41.50 10.29 9.97
N TRP A 251 -41.05 11.05 8.96
CA TRP A 251 -41.85 11.27 7.75
C TRP A 251 -41.72 10.05 6.81
N PRO A 252 -42.82 9.49 6.24
CA PRO A 252 -42.72 8.41 5.27
C PRO A 252 -42.22 8.95 3.93
N ALA A 253 -41.42 8.13 3.25
CA ALA A 253 -40.96 8.33 1.87
C ALA A 253 -42.13 8.50 0.87
#